data_AF-A0A359LTQ9-F1
#
_entry.id   AF-A0A359LTQ9-F1
#
_cell.length_a   1.000
_cell.length_b   1.000
_cell.length_c   1.000
_cell.angle_alpha   90.00
_cell.angle_beta   90.00
_cell.angle_gamma   90.00
#
_symmetry.space_group_name_H-M   'P 1'
#
loop_
_entity.id
_entity.type
_entity.pdbx_description
1 polymer ?
#
loop_
_entity_poly.entity_id
_entity_poly.type
_entity_poly.pdbx_seq_one_letter_code
_entity_poly.pdbx_strand_id
1 'polypeptide(L)' 'MLTPLAALRRHDSYYLIGSRVPLAHIVRQFQNGEPPEAIRLHYPTLSLEQVYGAITF' A
#
# COMPACT_ATOMS: atom_id res chain seq x y z
N MET A 1 -1.70 17.45 -10.73
CA MET A 1 -2.16 17.11 -9.37
C MET A 1 -2.36 15.60 -9.34
N LEU A 2 -1.31 14.86 -8.99
CA LEU A 2 -1.31 13.39 -9.01
C LEU A 2 -1.97 12.91 -7.71
N THR A 3 -3.27 12.66 -7.71
CA THR A 3 -3.88 11.93 -6.60
C THR A 3 -3.29 10.52 -6.66
N PRO A 4 -2.59 10.02 -5.63
CA PRO A 4 -2.04 8.67 -5.69
C PRO A 4 -3.23 7.72 -5.74
N LEU A 5 -3.30 6.91 -6.79
CA LEU A 5 -4.44 6.04 -7.12
C LEU A 5 -4.68 4.92 -6.09
N ALA A 6 -3.99 4.95 -4.94
CA ALA A 6 -3.88 3.84 -4.04
C ALA A 6 -4.44 4.08 -2.64
N ALA A 7 -4.69 5.32 -2.18
CA ALA A 7 -4.97 5.57 -0.76
C ALA A 7 -6.26 6.36 -0.45
N LEU A 8 -6.95 5.98 0.63
CA LEU A 8 -8.13 6.64 1.23
C LEU A 8 -7.84 7.03 2.68
N ARG A 9 -8.17 8.25 3.10
CA ARG A 9 -8.02 8.72 4.49
C ARG A 9 -9.21 8.30 5.37
N ARG A 10 -8.95 7.72 6.55
CA ARG A 10 -9.92 7.46 7.63
C ARG A 10 -9.25 7.73 8.97
N HIS A 11 -9.86 8.55 9.84
CA HIS A 11 -9.40 8.78 11.23
C HIS A 11 -7.87 8.92 11.36
N ASP A 12 -7.28 9.86 10.60
CA ASP A 12 -5.83 10.15 10.53
C ASP A 12 -4.89 9.04 10.02
N SER A 13 -5.43 8.00 9.39
CA SER A 13 -4.64 6.99 8.69
C SER A 13 -5.04 6.85 7.23
N TYR A 14 -4.07 6.59 6.36
CA TYR A 14 -4.30 6.24 4.96
C TYR A 14 -4.43 4.72 4.82
N TYR A 15 -5.43 4.29 4.06
CA TYR A 15 -5.74 2.89 3.76
C TYR A 15 -5.68 2.67 2.28
N LEU A 16 -5.29 1.47 1.85
CA LEU A 16 -5.36 1.16 0.43
C LEU A 16 -6.80 1.13 -0.07
N ILE A 17 -7.06 1.70 -1.25
CA ILE A 17 -8.41 1.78 -1.84
C ILE A 17 -9.01 0.37 -1.95
N GLY A 18 -10.25 0.21 -1.50
CA GLY A 18 -10.93 -1.09 -1.50
C GLY A 18 -10.36 -2.10 -0.50
N SER A 19 -9.46 -1.69 0.40
CA SER A 19 -8.79 -2.56 1.36
C SER A 19 -8.86 -2.00 2.79
N ARG A 20 -8.72 -2.90 3.78
CA ARG A 20 -8.53 -2.54 5.19
C ARG A 20 -7.05 -2.46 5.57
N VAL A 21 -6.15 -2.68 4.63
CA VAL A 21 -4.71 -2.61 4.86
C VAL A 21 -4.28 -1.15 4.96
N PRO A 22 -3.66 -0.73 6.09
CA PRO A 22 -3.09 0.61 6.20
C PRO A 22 -1.91 0.78 5.23
N LEU A 23 -1.86 1.93 4.56
CA LEU A 23 -0.77 2.30 3.65
C LEU A 23 0.60 2.16 4.34
N ALA A 24 0.69 2.62 5.59
CA ALA A 24 1.93 2.63 6.37
C ALA A 24 2.55 1.23 6.56
N HIS A 25 1.74 0.16 6.52
CA HIS A 25 2.27 -1.20 6.61
C HIS A 25 3.06 -1.59 5.36
N ILE A 26 2.58 -1.21 4.18
CA ILE A 26 3.26 -1.50 2.90
C ILE A 26 4.54 -0.69 2.79
N VAL A 27 4.47 0.61 3.08
CA VAL A 27 5.63 1.50 3.08
C VAL A 27 6.73 1.01 4.03
N ARG A 28 6.36 0.57 5.24
CA ARG A 28 7.33 0.06 6.22
C ARG A 28 8.01 -1.23 5.78
N GLN A 29 7.29 -2.19 5.19
CA GLN A 29 7.92 -3.43 4.69
C GLN A 29 8.90 -3.13 3.54
N PHE A 30 8.52 -2.22 2.65
CA PHE A 30 9.41 -1.78 1.57
C PHE A 30 10.66 -1.08 2.12
N GLN A 31 10.50 -0.20 3.11
CA GLN A 31 11.63 0.43 3.82
C GLN A 31 12.54 -0.58 4.54
N ASN A 32 12.00 -1.73 4.94
CA ASN A 32 12.78 -2.84 5.52
C ASN A 32 13.49 -3.70 4.45
N GLY A 33 13.37 -3.37 3.17
CA GLY A 33 14.06 -4.03 2.06
C GLY A 33 13.29 -5.17 1.40
N GLU A 34 12.02 -5.37 1.75
CA GLU A 34 11.19 -6.37 1.06
C GLU A 34 10.82 -5.88 -0.35
N PRO A 35 11.01 -6.71 -1.40
CA PRO A 35 10.57 -6.33 -2.75
C PRO A 35 9.04 -6.30 -2.83
N PRO A 36 8.44 -5.45 -3.68
CA PRO A 36 6.99 -5.31 -3.81
C PRO A 36 6.25 -6.64 -4.06
N GLU A 37 6.85 -7.54 -4.82
CA GLU A 37 6.33 -8.87 -5.12
C GLU A 37 6.27 -9.75 -3.87
N ALA A 38 7.24 -9.65 -2.96
CA ALA A 38 7.20 -10.37 -1.68
C ALA A 38 6.13 -9.77 -0.76
N ILE A 39 6.05 -8.44 -0.66
CA ILE A 39 5.04 -7.75 0.14
C ILE A 39 3.62 -8.14 -0.33
N ARG A 40 3.41 -8.25 -1.64
CA ARG A 40 2.14 -8.69 -2.23
C ARG A 40 1.71 -10.09 -1.75
N LEU A 41 2.65 -10.99 -1.46
CA LEU A 41 2.34 -12.32 -0.93
C LEU A 41 1.80 -12.26 0.51
N HIS A 42 2.21 -11.26 1.30
CA HIS A 42 1.68 -11.03 2.65
C HIS A 42 0.24 -10.47 2.64
N TYR A 43 -0.19 -9.88 1.52
CA TYR A 43 -1.52 -9.28 1.36
C TYR A 43 -2.24 -9.81 0.11
N PRO A 44 -2.75 -11.06 0.15
CA PRO A 44 -3.37 -11.69 -1.03
C PRO A 44 -4.54 -10.92 -1.63
N THR A 45 -5.22 -10.08 -0.83
CA THR A 45 -6.36 -9.25 -1.25
C THR A 45 -5.97 -7.97 -1.99
N LEU A 46 -4.70 -7.55 -1.93
CA LEU A 46 -4.22 -6.40 -2.71
C LEU A 46 -3.89 -6.84 -4.13
N SER A 47 -3.88 -5.95 -5.12
CA SER A 47 -3.23 -6.18 -6.41
C SER A 47 -1.76 -5.79 -6.36
N LEU A 48 -0.94 -6.25 -7.32
CA LEU A 48 0.48 -5.85 -7.36
C LEU A 48 0.58 -4.34 -7.67
N GLU A 49 -0.30 -3.83 -8.53
CA GLU A 49 -0.47 -2.40 -8.80
C GLU A 49 -0.76 -1.61 -7.51
N GLN A 50 -1.64 -2.10 -6.63
CA GLN A 50 -1.90 -1.42 -5.36
C GLN A 50 -0.66 -1.37 -4.46
N VAL A 51 0.19 -2.40 -4.47
CA VAL A 51 1.46 -2.39 -3.73
C VAL A 51 2.43 -1.37 -4.33
N TYR A 52 2.56 -1.31 -5.65
CA TYR A 52 3.38 -0.29 -6.32
C TYR A 52 2.85 1.14 -6.10
N GLY A 53 1.53 1.31 -6.13
CA GLY A 53 0.89 2.59 -5.82
C GLY A 53 1.10 3.00 -4.36
N ALA A 54 1.20 2.04 -3.45
CA ALA A 54 1.46 2.30 -2.03
C ALA A 54 2.87 2.85 -1.77
N ILE A 55 3.88 2.31 -2.43
CA ILE A 55 5.29 2.70 -2.22
C ILE A 55 5.68 3.98 -2.96
N THR A 56 4.84 4.45 -3.89
CA THR A 56 5.00 5.71 -4.61
C THR A 56 4.18 6.87 -4.02
N PHE A 57 3.38 6.59 -2.99
CA PHE A 57 2.65 7.57 -2.18
C PHE A 57 3.60 8.34 -1.27
#